data_AF-A0A427TDX0-F1
#
_entry.id   AF-A0A427TDX0-F1
#
_cell.length_a   1.000
_cell.length_b   1.000
_cell.length_c   1.000
_cell.angle_alpha   90.00
_cell.angle_beta   90.00
_cell.angle_gamma   90.00
#
_symmetry.space_group_name_H-M   'P 1'
#
loop_
_entity.id
_entity.type
_entity.pdbx_description
1 polymer ?
#
loop_
_entity_poly.entity_id
_entity_poly.type
_entity_poly.pdbx_seq_one_letter_code
_entity_poly.pdbx_strand_id
1 'polypeptide(L)'
;MYGKHATGIRYKLYLNSSGYVSSGTQREKGTQKVLVSYKFKAKTTYGNQWKQVGERKINVPVVKQLPELPTGCEITAVTMMLQYQGAKVGKLQLANEMPRHPWDPSYGYVGNPYTTKGWTVYPSALMGLVKKHAGKSENLSGYSLMRLEYYLSKNKPVVVWVSPMHGFTVHAITLTGYDKDNFYFNDPWTGAKNVKMSKSKFIKIWTNQNKRAISY
;
A
#
# COMPACT_ATOMS: atom_id res chain seq x y z
N MET A 1 -6.74 -33.76 -15.62
CA MET A 1 -6.25 -32.37 -15.76
C MET A 1 -7.24 -31.39 -15.09
N TYR A 2 -7.02 -30.98 -13.84
CA TYR A 2 -7.88 -30.04 -13.10
C TYR A 2 -7.65 -28.55 -13.48
N GLY A 3 -7.42 -28.28 -14.77
CA GLY A 3 -6.85 -27.00 -15.22
C GLY A 3 -7.83 -25.85 -15.45
N LYS A 4 -9.08 -26.14 -15.85
CA LYS A 4 -10.03 -25.09 -16.31
C LYS A 4 -11.08 -24.65 -15.27
N HIS A 5 -11.39 -25.46 -14.25
CA HIS A 5 -12.40 -25.11 -13.23
C HIS A 5 -11.86 -24.25 -12.08
N ALA A 6 -10.54 -24.18 -11.90
CA ALA A 6 -9.92 -23.48 -10.75
C ALA A 6 -9.93 -21.94 -10.84
N THR A 7 -10.15 -21.36 -12.03
CA THR A 7 -10.10 -19.90 -12.27
C THR A 7 -11.41 -19.17 -11.93
N GLY A 8 -12.50 -19.91 -11.71
CA GLY A 8 -13.79 -19.36 -11.22
C GLY A 8 -13.84 -19.13 -9.71
N ILE A 9 -12.87 -19.68 -8.96
CA ILE A 9 -12.85 -19.61 -7.49
C ILE A 9 -12.37 -18.24 -7.03
N ARG A 10 -13.30 -17.40 -6.56
CA ARG A 10 -12.99 -16.07 -6.00
C ARG A 10 -12.38 -16.14 -4.60
N TYR A 11 -12.84 -17.07 -3.76
CA TYR A 11 -12.37 -17.22 -2.39
C TYR A 11 -11.96 -18.67 -2.13
N LYS A 12 -10.78 -18.85 -1.54
CA LYS A 12 -10.32 -20.14 -1.04
C LYS A 12 -10.13 -20.02 0.47
N LEU A 13 -10.87 -20.81 1.24
CA LEU A 13 -10.83 -20.84 2.69
C LEU A 13 -10.08 -22.10 3.15
N TYR A 14 -9.40 -21.99 4.28
CA TYR A 14 -8.62 -23.08 4.87
C TYR A 14 -9.13 -23.34 6.28
N LEU A 15 -9.34 -24.61 6.61
CA LEU A 15 -9.76 -25.05 7.93
C LEU A 15 -8.54 -25.49 8.74
N ASN A 16 -8.59 -25.35 10.06
CA ASN A 16 -7.64 -26.01 10.97
C ASN A 16 -8.08 -27.45 11.27
N SER A 17 -7.29 -28.18 12.06
CA SER A 17 -7.57 -29.57 12.46
C SER A 17 -8.91 -29.76 13.18
N SER A 18 -9.43 -28.72 13.83
CA SER A 18 -10.72 -28.73 14.51
C SER A 18 -11.90 -28.30 13.60
N GLY A 19 -11.67 -28.10 12.30
CA GLY A 19 -12.71 -27.73 11.33
C GLY A 19 -13.09 -26.24 11.30
N TYR A 20 -12.41 -25.38 12.07
CA TYR A 20 -12.65 -23.93 12.04
C TYR A 20 -11.90 -23.26 10.89
N VAL A 21 -12.50 -22.23 10.29
CA VAL A 21 -11.87 -21.41 9.25
C VAL A 21 -10.72 -20.61 9.87
N SER A 22 -9.49 -20.91 9.49
CA SER A 22 -8.28 -20.30 10.04
C SER A 22 -7.74 -19.18 9.16
N SER A 23 -7.77 -19.38 7.85
CA SER A 23 -7.25 -18.42 6.88
C SER A 23 -7.99 -18.50 5.55
N GLY A 24 -7.74 -17.52 4.68
CA GLY A 24 -8.33 -17.50 3.36
C GLY A 24 -7.57 -16.63 2.37
N THR A 25 -7.87 -16.81 1.09
CA THR A 25 -7.36 -15.95 0.02
C THR A 25 -8.49 -15.51 -0.89
N GLN A 26 -8.43 -14.25 -1.33
CA GLN A 26 -9.23 -13.74 -2.43
C GLN A 26 -8.38 -13.74 -3.70
N ARG A 27 -8.94 -14.25 -4.79
CA ARG A 27 -8.30 -14.29 -6.11
C ARG A 27 -8.97 -13.32 -7.08
N GLU A 28 -8.20 -12.86 -8.04
CA GLU A 28 -8.70 -12.14 -9.20
C GLU A 28 -9.57 -13.07 -10.06
N LYS A 29 -10.73 -12.58 -10.50
CA LYS A 29 -11.71 -13.39 -11.25
C LYS A 29 -11.08 -13.82 -12.58
N GLY A 30 -11.17 -15.11 -12.90
CA GLY A 30 -10.62 -15.66 -14.15
C GLY A 30 -9.13 -15.93 -14.10
N THR A 31 -8.45 -15.64 -12.98
CA THR A 31 -7.03 -15.96 -12.78
C THR A 31 -6.82 -16.70 -11.46
N GLN A 32 -5.60 -17.17 -11.22
CA GLN A 32 -5.22 -17.74 -9.92
C GLN A 32 -4.47 -16.74 -9.03
N LYS A 33 -4.33 -15.49 -9.49
CA LYS A 33 -3.58 -14.44 -8.80
C LYS A 33 -4.27 -14.09 -7.49
N VAL A 34 -3.55 -14.26 -6.38
CA VAL A 34 -4.01 -13.87 -5.05
C VAL A 34 -3.94 -12.35 -4.92
N LEU A 35 -5.08 -11.73 -4.62
CA LEU A 35 -5.21 -10.30 -4.35
C LEU A 35 -5.13 -9.99 -2.86
N VAL A 36 -5.67 -10.86 -2.01
CA VAL A 36 -5.78 -10.63 -0.56
C VAL A 36 -5.59 -11.93 0.19
N SER A 37 -4.85 -11.90 1.28
CA SER A 37 -4.80 -12.95 2.29
C SER A 37 -5.50 -12.52 3.56
N TYR A 38 -6.17 -13.47 4.22
CA TYR A 38 -6.92 -13.29 5.44
C TYR A 38 -6.43 -14.25 6.52
N LYS A 39 -6.39 -13.79 7.77
CA LYS A 39 -6.49 -14.67 8.95
C LYS A 39 -7.77 -14.34 9.70
N PHE A 40 -8.46 -15.38 10.14
CA PHE A 40 -9.69 -15.25 10.90
C PHE A 40 -9.43 -15.46 12.38
N LYS A 41 -10.31 -14.93 13.23
CA LYS A 41 -10.23 -15.12 14.69
C LYS A 41 -10.44 -16.60 15.05
N ALA A 42 -9.96 -17.00 16.23
CA ALA A 42 -10.14 -18.36 16.73
C ALA A 42 -11.63 -18.77 16.74
N LYS A 43 -11.89 -20.08 16.50
CA LYS A 43 -13.23 -20.68 16.46
C LYS A 43 -14.19 -20.08 15.40
N THR A 44 -13.65 -19.45 14.35
CA THR A 44 -14.47 -18.96 13.23
C THR A 44 -15.08 -20.11 12.43
N THR A 45 -16.40 -20.09 12.22
CA THR A 45 -17.12 -21.09 11.43
C THR A 45 -17.33 -20.63 9.99
N TYR A 46 -17.53 -21.60 9.08
CA TYR A 46 -17.94 -21.32 7.71
C TYR A 46 -19.30 -20.59 7.70
N GLY A 47 -19.46 -19.62 6.82
CA GLY A 47 -20.58 -18.68 6.78
C GLY A 47 -20.33 -17.40 7.59
N ASN A 48 -19.66 -17.50 8.74
CA ASN A 48 -19.43 -16.37 9.66
C ASN A 48 -18.06 -15.68 9.49
N GLN A 49 -17.16 -16.25 8.68
CA GLN A 49 -15.76 -15.80 8.58
C GLN A 49 -15.60 -14.33 8.24
N TRP A 50 -16.49 -13.75 7.43
CA TRP A 50 -16.37 -12.35 7.02
C TRP A 50 -16.66 -11.36 8.14
N LYS A 51 -17.38 -11.77 9.19
CA LYS A 51 -17.57 -10.99 10.42
C LYS A 51 -16.41 -11.14 11.41
N GLN A 52 -15.54 -12.12 11.18
CA GLN A 52 -14.46 -12.52 12.09
C GLN A 52 -13.06 -12.41 11.46
N VAL A 53 -12.90 -11.48 10.50
CA VAL A 53 -11.56 -11.16 9.95
C VAL A 53 -10.71 -10.55 11.06
N GLY A 54 -9.57 -11.19 11.36
CA GLY A 54 -8.58 -10.70 12.34
C GLY A 54 -7.42 -9.96 11.68
N GLU A 55 -6.98 -10.43 10.51
CA GLU A 55 -5.87 -9.85 9.73
C GLU A 55 -6.25 -9.86 8.26
N ARG A 56 -5.97 -8.75 7.55
CA ARG A 56 -6.14 -8.64 6.09
C ARG A 56 -4.87 -8.04 5.49
N LYS A 57 -4.34 -8.67 4.44
CA LYS A 57 -3.20 -8.13 3.67
C LYS A 57 -3.47 -8.23 2.18
N ILE A 58 -3.33 -7.10 1.51
CA ILE A 58 -3.41 -6.93 0.06
C ILE A 58 -2.06 -7.32 -0.53
N ASN A 59 -2.07 -8.08 -1.63
CA ASN A 59 -0.86 -8.52 -2.31
C ASN A 59 -0.33 -7.44 -3.28
N VAL A 60 0.08 -6.30 -2.72
CA VAL A 60 0.67 -5.18 -3.47
C VAL A 60 2.08 -5.56 -3.93
N PRO A 61 2.45 -5.38 -5.22
CA PRO A 61 3.82 -5.63 -5.68
C PRO A 61 4.80 -4.75 -4.91
N VAL A 62 5.99 -5.29 -4.64
CA VAL A 62 7.05 -4.51 -3.99
C VAL A 62 8.01 -3.98 -5.05
N VAL A 63 8.34 -2.70 -4.96
CA VAL A 63 9.29 -2.03 -5.85
C VAL A 63 10.33 -1.35 -4.98
N LYS A 64 11.61 -1.64 -5.22
CA LYS A 64 12.73 -0.96 -4.56
C LYS A 64 13.04 0.35 -5.28
N GLN A 65 13.36 1.41 -4.55
CA GLN A 65 13.75 2.69 -5.14
C GLN A 65 15.16 2.65 -5.71
N LEU A 66 16.09 2.00 -5.01
CA LEU A 66 17.50 1.89 -5.37
C LEU A 66 17.77 0.86 -6.49
N PRO A 67 18.88 1.03 -7.23
CA PRO A 67 19.84 2.14 -7.15
C PRO A 67 19.38 3.46 -7.81
N GLU A 68 18.37 3.40 -8.67
CA GLU A 68 18.05 4.46 -9.64
C GLU A 68 17.44 5.72 -8.99
N LEU A 69 16.72 5.57 -7.88
CA LEU A 69 16.05 6.66 -7.18
C LEU A 69 16.50 6.78 -5.71
N PRO A 70 17.72 7.26 -5.42
CA PRO A 70 18.23 7.40 -4.05
C PRO A 70 17.31 8.19 -3.12
N THR A 71 16.55 9.15 -3.65
CA THR A 71 15.62 10.00 -2.90
C THR A 71 14.18 9.94 -3.44
N GLY A 72 13.82 8.86 -4.15
CA GLY A 72 12.48 8.71 -4.77
C GLY A 72 11.52 7.79 -4.02
N CYS A 73 11.49 7.83 -2.69
CA CYS A 73 10.64 6.95 -1.88
C CYS A 73 9.14 7.12 -2.20
N GLU A 74 8.67 8.35 -2.39
CA GLU A 74 7.26 8.70 -2.65
C GLU A 74 6.78 8.12 -3.97
N ILE A 75 7.52 8.38 -5.06
CA ILE A 75 7.10 7.95 -6.38
C ILE A 75 7.23 6.43 -6.54
N THR A 76 8.19 5.81 -5.84
CA THR A 76 8.31 4.35 -5.77
C THR A 76 7.13 3.74 -5.00
N ALA A 77 6.72 4.34 -3.88
CA ALA A 77 5.53 3.90 -3.13
C ALA A 77 4.24 4.07 -3.95
N VAL A 78 4.10 5.18 -4.68
CA VAL A 78 2.98 5.39 -5.62
C VAL A 78 3.01 4.40 -6.78
N THR A 79 4.20 4.03 -7.28
CA THR A 79 4.35 2.98 -8.29
C THR A 79 3.74 1.65 -7.81
N MET A 80 4.05 1.24 -6.57
CA MET A 80 3.48 0.00 -5.98
C MET A 80 1.96 0.05 -5.92
N MET A 81 1.40 1.19 -5.52
CA MET A 81 -0.05 1.41 -5.44
C MET A 81 -0.71 1.35 -6.83
N LEU A 82 -0.15 2.03 -7.83
CA LEU A 82 -0.68 2.07 -9.19
C LEU A 82 -0.57 0.72 -9.91
N GLN A 83 0.54 0.00 -9.73
CA GLN A 83 0.68 -1.36 -10.26
C GLN A 83 -0.34 -2.33 -9.66
N TYR A 84 -0.67 -2.18 -8.37
CA TYR A 84 -1.74 -2.96 -7.77
C TYR A 84 -3.11 -2.63 -8.35
N GLN A 85 -3.38 -1.35 -8.66
CA GLN A 85 -4.62 -0.92 -9.31
C GLN A 85 -4.79 -1.53 -10.71
N GLY A 86 -3.68 -1.85 -11.38
CA GLY A 86 -3.65 -2.43 -12.71
C GLY A 86 -2.89 -1.59 -13.74
N ALA A 87 -2.37 -0.42 -13.35
CA ALA A 87 -1.59 0.44 -14.23
C ALA A 87 -0.26 -0.22 -14.62
N LYS A 88 0.06 -0.19 -15.91
CA LYS A 88 1.33 -0.71 -16.46
C LYS A 88 2.39 0.39 -16.43
N VAL A 89 2.86 0.73 -15.23
CA VAL A 89 3.80 1.83 -15.00
C VAL A 89 5.04 1.38 -14.22
N GLY A 90 6.18 2.03 -14.50
CA GLY A 90 7.44 1.83 -13.79
C GLY A 90 7.86 3.05 -12.95
N LYS A 91 8.72 2.84 -11.95
CA LYS A 91 9.17 3.91 -11.05
C LYS A 91 9.88 5.06 -11.77
N LEU A 92 10.70 4.76 -12.79
CA LEU A 92 11.45 5.76 -13.55
C LEU A 92 10.53 6.58 -14.45
N GLN A 93 9.56 5.92 -15.10
CA GLN A 93 8.51 6.59 -15.85
C GLN A 93 7.77 7.59 -14.96
N LEU A 94 7.29 7.13 -13.79
CA LEU A 94 6.56 8.01 -12.88
C LEU A 94 7.44 9.10 -12.28
N ALA A 95 8.73 8.84 -12.02
CA ALA A 95 9.68 9.87 -11.56
C ALA A 95 9.94 10.98 -12.59
N ASN A 96 9.82 10.66 -13.88
CA ASN A 96 9.89 11.62 -14.98
C ASN A 96 8.57 12.37 -15.20
N GLU A 97 7.43 11.72 -14.98
CA GLU A 97 6.10 12.33 -15.10
C GLU A 97 5.69 13.17 -13.87
N MET A 98 6.28 12.90 -12.71
CA MET A 98 5.98 13.57 -11.45
C MET A 98 6.26 15.07 -11.55
N PRO A 99 5.31 15.94 -11.12
CA PRO A 99 5.53 17.38 -11.11
C PRO A 99 6.79 17.75 -10.34
N ARG A 100 7.48 18.80 -10.77
CA ARG A 100 8.66 19.36 -10.09
C ARG A 100 8.35 20.74 -9.59
N HIS A 101 8.94 21.10 -8.46
CA HIS A 101 8.82 22.45 -7.93
C HIS A 101 10.12 22.84 -7.21
N PRO A 102 10.59 24.08 -7.35
CA PRO A 102 11.91 24.47 -6.85
C PRO A 102 12.07 24.45 -5.32
N TRP A 103 11.01 24.65 -4.53
CA TRP A 103 11.09 24.65 -3.05
C TRP A 103 9.87 24.11 -2.31
N ASP A 104 8.66 24.26 -2.87
CA ASP A 104 7.42 23.77 -2.24
C ASP A 104 7.00 22.35 -2.69
N PRO A 105 7.09 21.32 -1.82
CA PRO A 105 6.69 19.95 -2.11
C PRO A 105 5.19 19.76 -2.35
N SER A 106 4.36 20.75 -1.99
CA SER A 106 2.91 20.72 -2.20
C SER A 106 2.51 20.91 -3.66
N TYR A 107 3.41 21.50 -4.47
CA TYR A 107 3.22 21.74 -5.91
C TYR A 107 4.05 20.82 -6.80
N GLY A 108 5.10 20.19 -6.29
CA GLY A 108 5.92 19.22 -7.04
C GLY A 108 7.12 18.73 -6.25
N TYR A 109 7.82 17.72 -6.77
CA TYR A 109 9.01 17.18 -6.14
C TYR A 109 10.15 18.21 -6.12
N VAL A 110 10.73 18.39 -4.94
CA VAL A 110 11.82 19.33 -4.68
C VAL A 110 13.17 18.62 -4.77
N GLY A 111 14.06 19.15 -5.63
CA GLY A 111 15.38 18.58 -5.89
C GLY A 111 15.37 17.49 -6.97
N ASN A 112 16.32 16.54 -6.90
CA ASN A 112 16.49 15.50 -7.91
C ASN A 112 16.43 14.07 -7.33
N PRO A 113 15.36 13.28 -7.62
CA PRO A 113 15.14 11.95 -7.06
C PRO A 113 16.19 10.92 -7.51
N TYR A 114 16.90 11.20 -8.61
CA TYR A 114 17.97 10.38 -9.18
C TYR A 114 19.32 10.59 -8.48
N THR A 115 19.40 11.48 -7.49
CA THR A 115 20.62 11.77 -6.75
C THR A 115 20.34 11.86 -5.25
N THR A 116 21.37 12.10 -4.45
CA THR A 116 21.23 12.39 -3.02
C THR A 116 20.73 13.80 -2.72
N LYS A 117 20.56 14.66 -3.76
CA LYS A 117 20.09 16.05 -3.65
C LYS A 117 18.58 16.20 -3.90
N GLY A 118 17.79 15.20 -3.54
CA GLY A 118 16.33 15.25 -3.57
C GLY A 118 15.76 15.36 -2.16
N TRP A 119 14.56 15.94 -2.04
CA TRP A 119 13.88 16.09 -0.76
C TRP A 119 12.59 15.27 -0.70
N THR A 120 11.49 15.79 -1.24
CA THR A 120 10.18 15.13 -1.17
C THR A 120 9.19 15.75 -2.15
N VAL A 121 8.04 15.10 -2.29
CA VAL A 121 6.81 15.60 -2.89
C VAL A 121 5.64 15.22 -1.97
N TYR A 122 4.63 16.07 -1.87
CA TYR A 122 3.45 15.81 -1.04
C TYR A 122 2.24 15.32 -1.87
N PRO A 123 1.24 14.69 -1.21
CA PRO A 123 0.04 14.16 -1.88
C PRO A 123 -0.61 15.10 -2.88
N SER A 124 -0.75 16.39 -2.54
CA SER A 124 -1.43 17.40 -3.38
C SER A 124 -0.84 17.47 -4.78
N ALA A 125 0.49 17.47 -4.91
CA ALA A 125 1.17 17.52 -6.20
C ALA A 125 0.98 16.22 -7.01
N LEU A 126 0.81 15.08 -6.34
CA LEU A 126 0.68 13.77 -7.00
C LEU A 126 -0.75 13.46 -7.46
N MET A 127 -1.74 14.25 -7.07
CA MET A 127 -3.15 14.00 -7.37
C MET A 127 -3.43 13.86 -8.87
N GLY A 128 -2.84 14.73 -9.70
CA GLY A 128 -2.98 14.69 -11.15
C GLY A 128 -2.34 13.44 -11.76
N LEU A 129 -1.12 13.10 -11.33
CA LEU A 129 -0.40 11.90 -11.79
C LEU A 129 -1.14 10.61 -11.39
N VAL A 130 -1.62 10.50 -10.16
CA VAL A 130 -2.38 9.33 -9.71
C VAL A 130 -3.70 9.22 -10.48
N LYS A 131 -4.42 10.34 -10.68
CA LYS A 131 -5.66 10.35 -11.47
C LYS A 131 -5.42 9.90 -12.91
N LYS A 132 -4.33 10.35 -13.54
CA LYS A 132 -3.95 9.96 -14.91
C LYS A 132 -3.80 8.43 -15.05
N HIS A 133 -3.18 7.78 -14.06
CA HIS A 133 -2.85 6.34 -14.15
C HIS A 133 -3.88 5.41 -13.49
N ALA A 134 -4.70 5.89 -12.56
CA ALA A 134 -5.73 5.09 -11.87
C ALA A 134 -7.18 5.48 -12.24
N GLY A 135 -7.36 6.51 -13.07
CA GLY A 135 -8.66 7.12 -13.42
C GLY A 135 -9.26 8.03 -12.34
N LYS A 136 -8.75 7.92 -11.10
CA LYS A 136 -9.17 8.70 -9.93
C LYS A 136 -7.99 8.80 -8.96
N SER A 137 -8.05 9.80 -8.08
CA SER A 137 -7.11 9.98 -6.99
C SER A 137 -7.86 10.55 -5.79
N GLU A 138 -7.37 10.23 -4.60
CA GLU A 138 -7.90 10.76 -3.35
C GLU A 138 -6.75 11.20 -2.45
N ASN A 139 -6.80 12.46 -1.99
CA ASN A 139 -5.92 12.96 -0.95
C ASN A 139 -6.51 12.58 0.42
N LEU A 140 -5.85 11.67 1.12
CA LEU A 140 -6.25 11.18 2.44
C LEU A 140 -5.51 11.88 3.58
N SER A 141 -4.82 13.00 3.30
CA SER A 141 -4.10 13.76 4.31
C SER A 141 -5.04 14.25 5.42
N GLY A 142 -4.67 14.02 6.68
CA GLY A 142 -5.45 14.43 7.85
C GLY A 142 -6.60 13.49 8.23
N TYR A 143 -6.90 12.46 7.45
CA TYR A 143 -7.98 11.52 7.77
C TYR A 143 -7.66 10.63 8.99
N SER A 144 -8.66 9.89 9.49
CA SER A 144 -8.49 8.96 10.61
C SER A 144 -7.87 7.63 10.20
N LEU A 145 -7.31 6.88 11.16
CA LEU A 145 -6.84 5.50 10.94
C LEU A 145 -7.94 4.60 10.37
N MET A 146 -9.17 4.75 10.86
CA MET A 146 -10.33 4.03 10.36
C MET A 146 -10.58 4.29 8.86
N ARG A 147 -10.28 5.50 8.37
CA ARG A 147 -10.37 5.77 6.94
C ARG A 147 -9.31 5.03 6.15
N LEU A 148 -8.07 4.97 6.65
CA LEU A 148 -7.01 4.20 6.00
C LEU A 148 -7.40 2.71 5.92
N GLU A 149 -7.90 2.15 7.03
CA GLU A 149 -8.41 0.77 7.08
C GLU A 149 -9.60 0.55 6.14
N TYR A 150 -10.50 1.53 6.03
CA TYR A 150 -11.60 1.48 5.07
C TYR A 150 -11.08 1.33 3.63
N TYR A 151 -10.08 2.12 3.21
CA TYR A 151 -9.46 1.97 1.89
C TYR A 151 -8.83 0.58 1.71
N LEU A 152 -8.06 0.11 2.70
CA LEU A 152 -7.46 -1.23 2.67
C LEU A 152 -8.52 -2.35 2.61
N SER A 153 -9.66 -2.19 3.28
CA SER A 153 -10.79 -3.14 3.23
C SER A 153 -11.41 -3.22 1.83
N LYS A 154 -11.33 -2.13 1.05
CA LYS A 154 -11.78 -2.03 -0.34
C LYS A 154 -10.71 -2.43 -1.35
N ASN A 155 -9.63 -3.09 -0.91
CA ASN A 155 -8.49 -3.45 -1.76
C ASN A 155 -7.84 -2.23 -2.41
N LYS A 156 -7.73 -1.12 -1.69
CA LYS A 156 -7.03 0.07 -2.16
C LYS A 156 -5.82 0.32 -1.25
N PRO A 157 -4.60 0.06 -1.73
CA PRO A 157 -3.39 0.43 -0.99
C PRO A 157 -3.36 1.93 -0.74
N VAL A 158 -2.69 2.34 0.33
CA VAL A 158 -2.58 3.76 0.70
C VAL A 158 -1.11 4.10 0.86
N VAL A 159 -0.63 5.09 0.13
CA VAL A 159 0.72 5.62 0.32
C VAL A 159 0.68 6.67 1.43
N VAL A 160 1.60 6.59 2.38
CA VAL A 160 1.66 7.46 3.56
C VAL A 160 3.07 7.97 3.78
N TRP A 161 3.20 9.20 4.27
CA TRP A 161 4.48 9.82 4.60
C TRP A 161 4.73 9.66 6.09
N VAL A 162 5.94 9.24 6.47
CA VAL A 162 6.31 8.93 7.85
C VAL A 162 7.70 9.46 8.17
N SER A 163 7.91 9.84 9.43
CA SER A 163 9.22 10.26 9.93
C SER A 163 9.26 10.17 11.46
N PRO A 164 10.39 9.76 12.08
CA PRO A 164 11.62 9.30 11.43
C PRO A 164 11.50 7.85 10.93
N MET A 165 12.20 7.53 9.84
CA MET A 165 12.44 6.16 9.39
C MET A 165 13.72 6.10 8.55
N HIS A 166 14.58 5.10 8.77
CA HIS A 166 15.85 4.89 8.04
C HIS A 166 16.79 6.12 7.98
N GLY A 167 16.67 7.04 8.95
CA GLY A 167 17.45 8.28 8.96
C GLY A 167 16.90 9.40 8.06
N PHE A 168 15.80 9.18 7.33
CA PHE A 168 15.17 10.22 6.52
C PHE A 168 14.34 11.18 7.38
N THR A 169 14.38 12.47 7.01
CA THR A 169 13.48 13.50 7.55
C THR A 169 12.06 13.34 7.01
N VAL A 170 11.91 12.76 5.82
CA VAL A 170 10.64 12.38 5.18
C VAL A 170 10.84 11.04 4.46
N HIS A 171 10.01 10.05 4.74
CA HIS A 171 9.97 8.77 4.01
C HIS A 171 8.53 8.45 3.60
N ALA A 172 8.35 7.68 2.54
CA ALA A 172 7.03 7.22 2.10
C ALA A 172 6.98 5.69 1.98
N ILE A 173 5.87 5.12 2.46
CA ILE A 173 5.61 3.67 2.46
C ILE A 173 4.20 3.39 1.91
N THR A 174 3.97 2.19 1.39
CA THR A 174 2.64 1.78 0.88
C THR A 174 2.00 0.83 1.88
N LEU A 175 0.95 1.28 2.58
CA LEU A 175 0.13 0.42 3.43
C LEU A 175 -0.57 -0.64 2.58
N THR A 176 -0.46 -1.89 3.00
CA THR A 176 -0.97 -3.07 2.31
C THR A 176 -1.98 -3.84 3.15
N GLY A 177 -2.10 -3.58 4.44
CA GLY A 177 -3.00 -4.36 5.29
C GLY A 177 -3.06 -3.87 6.71
N TYR A 178 -3.91 -4.53 7.49
CA TYR A 178 -4.06 -4.24 8.92
C TYR A 178 -4.58 -5.46 9.67
N ASP A 179 -4.34 -5.45 10.98
CA ASP A 179 -5.05 -6.25 11.96
C ASP A 179 -5.58 -5.32 13.07
N LYS A 180 -5.95 -5.86 14.23
CA LYS A 180 -6.44 -5.07 15.37
C LYS A 180 -5.41 -4.02 15.81
N ASP A 181 -4.14 -4.37 15.88
CA ASP A 181 -3.10 -3.60 16.57
C ASP A 181 -2.00 -3.10 15.64
N ASN A 182 -1.96 -3.56 14.38
CA ASN A 182 -0.89 -3.29 13.43
C ASN A 182 -1.39 -2.86 12.06
N PHE A 183 -0.55 -2.09 11.37
CA PHE A 183 -0.56 -1.98 9.90
C PHE A 183 0.54 -2.86 9.31
N TYR A 184 0.31 -3.25 8.05
CA TYR A 184 1.29 -3.89 7.18
C TYR A 184 1.62 -2.95 6.03
N PHE A 185 2.88 -2.88 5.63
CA PHE A 185 3.31 -2.00 4.55
C PHE A 185 4.42 -2.61 3.69
N ASN A 186 4.55 -2.12 2.47
CA ASN A 186 5.73 -2.32 1.64
C ASN A 186 6.65 -1.10 1.78
N ASP A 187 7.94 -1.35 1.90
CA ASP A 187 8.96 -0.33 2.08
C ASP A 187 9.82 -0.18 0.81
N PRO A 188 9.79 0.98 0.13
CA PRO A 188 10.57 1.17 -1.09
C PRO A 188 12.08 1.24 -0.83
N TRP A 189 12.51 1.56 0.39
CA TRP A 189 13.94 1.65 0.74
C TRP A 189 14.57 0.27 0.89
N THR A 190 14.01 -0.56 1.75
CA THR A 190 14.51 -1.93 2.02
C THR A 190 14.03 -2.94 0.99
N GLY A 191 12.92 -2.67 0.30
CA GLY A 191 12.18 -3.62 -0.52
C GLY A 191 11.49 -4.73 0.26
N ALA A 192 11.33 -4.55 1.58
CA ALA A 192 10.60 -5.49 2.40
C ALA A 192 9.09 -5.38 2.13
N LYS A 193 8.43 -6.53 2.00
CA LYS A 193 7.00 -6.65 1.71
C LYS A 193 6.23 -6.99 2.98
N ASN A 194 5.08 -6.36 3.19
CA ASN A 194 4.20 -6.59 4.34
C ASN A 194 4.93 -6.51 5.71
N VAL A 195 5.84 -5.54 5.86
CA VAL A 195 6.48 -5.22 7.14
C VAL A 195 5.39 -4.83 8.14
N LYS A 196 5.46 -5.39 9.34
CA LYS A 196 4.49 -5.13 10.41
C LYS A 196 4.93 -3.93 11.25
N MET A 197 4.00 -3.03 11.55
CA MET A 197 4.19 -1.92 12.47
C MET A 197 2.97 -1.75 13.36
N SER A 198 3.17 -1.55 14.67
CA SER A 198 2.06 -1.26 15.57
C SER A 198 1.39 0.06 15.19
N LYS A 199 0.06 0.13 15.33
CA LYS A 199 -0.72 1.35 15.04
C LYS A 199 -0.26 2.53 15.90
N SER A 200 0.16 2.28 17.13
CA SER A 200 0.75 3.28 18.03
C SER A 200 2.07 3.86 17.50
N LYS A 201 2.98 3.02 17.00
CA LYS A 201 4.20 3.50 16.35
C LYS A 201 3.88 4.26 15.06
N PHE A 202 2.97 3.72 14.25
CA PHE A 202 2.54 4.32 12.99
C PHE A 202 1.96 5.72 13.20
N ILE A 203 0.98 5.89 14.12
CA ILE A 203 0.34 7.19 14.36
C ILE A 203 1.36 8.24 14.80
N LYS A 204 2.37 7.88 15.60
CA LYS A 204 3.44 8.77 16.02
C LYS A 204 4.23 9.30 14.81
N ILE A 205 4.78 8.40 13.99
CA ILE A 205 5.65 8.81 12.87
C ILE A 205 4.88 9.42 11.69
N TRP A 206 3.61 9.06 11.52
CA TRP A 206 2.72 9.63 10.51
C TRP A 206 2.26 11.05 10.91
N THR A 207 2.02 11.29 12.21
CA THR A 207 1.66 12.62 12.72
C THR A 207 2.79 13.62 12.52
N ASN A 208 4.05 13.22 12.68
CA ASN A 208 5.22 14.05 12.36
C ASN A 208 5.28 14.50 10.88
N GLN A 209 4.50 13.87 10.01
CA GLN A 209 4.39 14.20 8.59
C GLN A 209 3.00 14.73 8.23
N ASN A 210 2.36 15.44 9.17
CA ASN A 210 1.03 16.04 9.03
C ASN A 210 -0.04 15.04 8.55
N LYS A 211 0.11 13.77 8.93
CA LYS A 211 -0.81 12.68 8.58
C LYS A 211 -1.07 12.61 7.06
N ARG A 212 -0.03 12.85 6.24
CA ARG A 212 -0.14 12.85 4.77
C ARG A 212 -0.39 11.44 4.23
N ALA A 213 -1.33 11.33 3.31
CA ALA A 213 -1.68 10.07 2.67
C ALA A 213 -2.33 10.29 1.29
N ILE A 214 -2.17 9.34 0.38
CA ILE A 214 -2.81 9.35 -0.95
C ILE A 214 -3.28 7.95 -1.33
N SER A 215 -4.43 7.87 -2.01
CA SER A 215 -4.96 6.67 -2.65
C SER A 215 -5.71 7.04 -3.94
N TYR A 216 -6.57 6.14 -4.42
CA TYR A 216 -7.47 6.28 -5.57
C TYR A 216 -8.81 5.61 -5.22
#